data_AF-A0A836L2N1-F1
#
_entry.id   AF-A0A836L2N1-F1
#
_cell.length_a   1.000
_cell.length_b   1.000
_cell.length_c   1.000
_cell.angle_alpha   90.00
_cell.angle_beta   90.00
_cell.angle_gamma   90.00
#
_symmetry.space_group_name_H-M   'P 1'
#
loop_
_entity.id
_entity.type
_entity.pdbx_description
1 polymer ?
#
loop_
_entity_poly.entity_id
_entity_poly.type
_entity_poly.pdbx_seq_one_letter_code
_entity_poly.pdbx_strand_id
1 'polypeptide(L)'
;MMAAAVTVAMDGVPYEPIYHIRPPKNWVNDPNGPYRDPVTGKVHLYMQYNPNGPLWGDIAWYHVTSEDYVKWTRPESPVAVWADRWYDKWGAYSGTMMNNNYSEPVMVYTCTEPENIQRQCIANPPKSDLHGKRTLDTLVKSPLNVIMSEDMIPGIVATENFRDPTEWWQDPANPDRWLIAFVARIKDAEGDNAHVIVFSTEDPTFQSGYRFSHSLYVYKYDLDRMFECPDFFTLNEGGEHFLKVSTMPSHRDYIVYGSYQLSTTSDQYVFVEDPERSFTFIDYGPFYAAKTFYDPILNRRTIWGWTKDELSNEQIIANGWSGVQNMLRTMVYDSVERKIKTQPVPETRGLRLSKLVDMKGVAVTSTPTPIVTSNTNNTLYHEIVARFTLADSVTFSATTTYDKEDDVPEVGVMIRANADLDQYTTVSLRMPVGGPEASPSTCQTETHPQSKSSPSLPPPTAAPSATSCACASPTPSGSTTPIVKCTGRPTPRTPATTPPAAPCGSRCCTSAAPSPAPSAAPRPCTAARPSPLPHPTASSSTSSSTTACWRSSRTRAWRR
;
A
#
# COMPACT_ATOMS: atom_id res chain seq x y z
N MET A 1 12.11 -30.05 -16.72
CA MET A 1 12.60 -29.95 -15.32
C MET A 1 14.01 -29.40 -15.37
N MET A 2 14.19 -28.09 -15.16
CA MET A 2 15.52 -27.56 -14.86
C MET A 2 15.56 -27.28 -13.37
N ALA A 3 16.44 -27.98 -12.66
CA ALA A 3 16.73 -27.70 -11.27
C ALA A 3 17.34 -26.30 -11.20
N ALA A 4 16.70 -25.40 -10.44
CA ALA A 4 17.29 -24.11 -10.11
C ALA A 4 18.58 -24.39 -9.31
N ALA A 5 19.69 -23.79 -9.74
CA ALA A 5 20.90 -23.77 -8.94
C ALA A 5 20.59 -22.97 -7.66
N VAL A 6 20.45 -23.67 -6.55
CA VAL A 6 20.28 -23.06 -5.23
C VAL A 6 21.60 -22.39 -4.89
N THR A 7 21.63 -21.06 -4.88
CA THR A 7 22.76 -20.30 -4.35
C THR A 7 22.82 -20.53 -2.85
N VAL A 8 23.86 -21.25 -2.42
CA VAL A 8 24.11 -21.55 -1.01
C VAL A 8 24.69 -20.29 -0.36
N ALA A 9 24.05 -19.79 0.70
CA ALA A 9 24.53 -18.65 1.47
C ALA A 9 25.78 -18.99 2.29
N MET A 10 26.43 -17.97 2.88
CA MET A 10 27.68 -18.08 3.66
C MET A 10 27.61 -19.06 4.85
N ASP A 11 26.43 -19.53 5.24
CA ASP A 11 26.13 -20.45 6.34
C ASP A 11 25.46 -21.76 5.90
N GLY A 12 25.31 -22.01 4.60
CA GLY A 12 24.77 -23.28 4.09
C GLY A 12 23.23 -23.38 4.03
N VAL A 13 22.47 -22.36 4.48
CA VAL A 13 21.00 -22.40 4.48
C VAL A 13 20.44 -21.56 3.32
N PRO A 14 19.56 -22.10 2.45
CA PRO A 14 18.89 -21.30 1.44
C PRO A 14 17.96 -20.28 2.09
N TYR A 15 18.23 -18.99 1.92
CA TYR A 15 17.35 -17.89 2.33
C TYR A 15 16.18 -17.67 1.36
N GLU A 16 16.12 -18.45 0.28
CA GLU A 16 15.14 -18.26 -0.78
C GLU A 16 13.72 -18.60 -0.32
N PRO A 17 12.79 -17.63 -0.37
CA PRO A 17 11.38 -17.87 -0.08
C PRO A 17 10.76 -18.73 -1.19
N ILE A 18 10.01 -19.77 -0.80
CA ILE A 18 9.44 -20.74 -1.78
C ILE A 18 7.94 -20.54 -2.06
N TYR A 19 7.25 -19.72 -1.27
CA TYR A 19 5.82 -19.43 -1.42
C TYR A 19 5.49 -17.92 -1.40
N HIS A 20 6.51 -17.06 -1.33
CA HIS A 20 6.36 -15.63 -1.59
C HIS A 20 6.70 -15.34 -3.05
N ILE A 21 6.06 -14.31 -3.62
CA ILE A 21 6.24 -13.99 -5.04
C ILE A 21 7.50 -13.15 -5.19
N ARG A 22 8.39 -13.61 -6.07
CA ARG A 22 9.55 -12.84 -6.55
C ARG A 22 9.90 -13.23 -7.99
N PRO A 23 10.53 -12.32 -8.75
CA PRO A 23 11.25 -12.69 -9.98
C PRO A 23 12.42 -13.63 -9.64
N PRO A 24 12.90 -14.47 -10.58
CA PRO A 24 14.02 -15.39 -10.33
C PRO A 24 15.33 -14.70 -9.88
N LYS A 25 15.54 -13.45 -10.29
CA LYS A 25 16.71 -12.61 -9.98
C LYS A 25 16.28 -11.15 -9.86
N ASN A 26 17.20 -10.31 -9.41
CA ASN A 26 17.09 -8.85 -9.37
C ASN A 26 16.08 -8.29 -8.33
N TRP A 27 15.92 -6.96 -8.34
CA TRP A 27 15.11 -6.20 -7.40
C TRP A 27 13.62 -6.23 -7.78
N VAL A 28 12.76 -6.36 -6.77
CA VAL A 28 11.31 -6.12 -6.86
C VAL A 28 10.85 -5.24 -5.70
N ASN A 29 9.87 -4.36 -5.96
CA ASN A 29 9.14 -3.61 -4.93
C ASN A 29 7.63 -3.63 -5.14
N ASP A 30 6.99 -2.47 -5.27
CA ASP A 30 5.56 -2.27 -5.13
C ASP A 30 4.71 -3.25 -5.95
N PRO A 31 3.63 -3.83 -5.39
CA PRO A 31 2.61 -4.50 -6.18
C PRO A 31 1.90 -3.49 -7.08
N ASN A 32 1.76 -3.83 -8.35
CA ASN A 32 1.20 -2.96 -9.36
C ASN A 32 0.05 -3.66 -10.11
N GLY A 33 -1.03 -2.91 -10.33
CA GLY A 33 -2.26 -3.38 -10.96
C GLY A 33 -2.65 -4.83 -10.65
N PRO A 34 -2.79 -5.26 -9.38
CA PRO A 34 -3.39 -6.55 -9.11
C PRO A 34 -4.77 -6.59 -9.77
N TYR A 35 -5.04 -7.63 -10.54
CA TYR A 35 -6.22 -7.68 -11.40
C TYR A 35 -6.71 -9.11 -11.53
N ARG A 36 -8.03 -9.30 -11.54
CA ARG A 36 -8.63 -10.58 -11.92
C ARG A 36 -9.47 -10.38 -13.16
N ASP A 37 -9.11 -11.09 -14.22
CA ASP A 37 -9.86 -11.03 -15.46
C ASP A 37 -11.24 -11.68 -15.26
N PRO A 38 -12.35 -10.93 -15.34
CA PRO A 38 -13.69 -11.51 -15.13
C PRO A 38 -14.08 -12.50 -16.23
N VAL A 39 -13.39 -12.49 -17.37
CA VAL A 39 -13.67 -13.40 -18.50
C VAL A 39 -13.00 -14.75 -18.31
N THR A 40 -11.69 -14.77 -18.03
CA THR A 40 -10.94 -16.03 -17.88
C THR A 40 -10.89 -16.54 -16.44
N GLY A 41 -11.14 -15.67 -15.46
CA GLY A 41 -10.99 -15.97 -14.03
C GLY A 41 -9.55 -15.89 -13.51
N LYS A 42 -8.58 -15.65 -14.41
CA LYS A 42 -7.16 -15.61 -14.10
C LYS A 42 -6.80 -14.36 -13.29
N VAL A 43 -5.94 -14.55 -12.31
CA VAL A 43 -5.35 -13.49 -11.48
C VAL A 43 -4.04 -13.04 -12.12
N HIS A 44 -3.83 -11.73 -12.16
CA HIS A 44 -2.64 -11.06 -12.65
C HIS A 44 -2.08 -10.20 -11.51
N LEU A 45 -0.77 -10.28 -11.30
CA LEU A 45 -0.06 -9.37 -10.44
C LEU A 45 1.14 -8.83 -11.21
N TYR A 46 1.23 -7.51 -11.30
CA TYR A 46 2.43 -6.83 -11.75
C TYR A 46 3.20 -6.31 -10.53
N MET A 47 4.48 -6.00 -10.72
CA MET A 47 5.33 -5.50 -9.65
C MET A 47 6.46 -4.67 -10.23
N GLN A 48 6.83 -3.56 -9.58
CA GLN A 48 8.03 -2.82 -9.96
C GLN A 48 9.25 -3.75 -9.91
N TYR A 49 10.09 -3.69 -10.93
CA TYR A 49 11.19 -4.62 -11.15
C TYR A 49 12.37 -3.93 -11.82
N ASN A 50 13.59 -4.21 -11.35
CA ASN A 50 14.81 -3.79 -12.04
C ASN A 50 15.32 -4.93 -12.94
N PRO A 51 15.27 -4.80 -14.28
CA PRO A 51 15.79 -5.81 -15.20
C PRO A 51 17.33 -5.92 -15.21
N ASN A 52 18.03 -4.91 -14.68
CA ASN A 52 19.48 -4.74 -14.79
C ASN A 52 20.25 -5.01 -13.49
N GLY A 53 19.60 -5.17 -12.34
CA GLY A 53 20.32 -5.49 -11.11
C GLY A 53 19.45 -5.72 -9.87
N PRO A 54 20.07 -6.18 -8.77
CA PRO A 54 19.37 -6.51 -7.53
C PRO A 54 19.12 -5.31 -6.60
N LEU A 55 19.48 -4.09 -7.01
CA LEU A 55 19.17 -2.85 -6.29
C LEU A 55 18.07 -2.08 -7.04
N TRP A 56 17.41 -1.14 -6.37
CA TRP A 56 16.43 -0.26 -7.01
C TRP A 56 17.05 0.55 -8.17
N GLY A 57 16.35 0.62 -9.30
CA GLY A 57 16.77 1.32 -10.52
C GLY A 57 16.10 0.75 -11.78
N ASP A 58 16.16 1.47 -12.91
CA ASP A 58 15.66 1.03 -14.23
C ASP A 58 14.25 0.40 -14.20
N ILE A 59 13.34 1.01 -13.44
CA ILE A 59 12.08 0.37 -13.07
C ILE A 59 11.22 0.05 -14.29
N ALA A 60 10.86 -1.23 -14.38
CA ALA A 60 9.91 -1.85 -15.30
C ALA A 60 8.84 -2.61 -14.49
N TRP A 61 7.83 -3.18 -15.15
CA TRP A 61 6.81 -4.00 -14.47
C TRP A 61 6.97 -5.46 -14.81
N TYR A 62 7.26 -6.28 -13.81
CA TYR A 62 7.30 -7.75 -13.91
C TYR A 62 5.92 -8.34 -13.69
N HIS A 63 5.55 -9.38 -14.43
CA HIS A 63 4.21 -9.95 -14.46
C HIS A 63 4.21 -11.43 -14.08
N VAL A 64 3.25 -11.80 -13.24
CA VAL A 64 2.91 -13.18 -12.90
C VAL A 64 1.41 -13.38 -12.93
N THR A 65 0.99 -14.62 -13.16
CA THR A 65 -0.43 -15.02 -13.14
C THR A 65 -0.69 -16.19 -12.22
N SER A 66 -1.92 -16.33 -11.75
CA SER A 66 -2.36 -17.43 -10.91
C SER A 66 -3.83 -17.78 -11.17
N GLU A 67 -4.20 -19.03 -10.92
CA GLU A 67 -5.60 -19.47 -10.91
C GLU A 67 -6.18 -19.52 -9.47
N ASP A 68 -5.32 -19.50 -8.45
CA ASP A 68 -5.67 -19.79 -7.06
C ASP A 68 -5.04 -18.82 -6.04
N TYR A 69 -4.45 -17.71 -6.50
CA TYR A 69 -3.69 -16.73 -5.69
C TYR A 69 -2.43 -17.27 -5.01
N VAL A 70 -2.06 -18.52 -5.22
CA VAL A 70 -1.04 -19.22 -4.44
C VAL A 70 0.06 -19.77 -5.34
N LYS A 71 -0.31 -20.45 -6.41
CA LYS A 71 0.62 -20.98 -7.41
C LYS A 71 0.72 -19.97 -8.54
N TRP A 72 1.91 -19.40 -8.68
CA TRP A 72 2.19 -18.35 -9.64
C TRP A 72 2.97 -18.87 -10.82
N THR A 73 2.53 -18.51 -12.01
CA THR A 73 3.17 -18.80 -13.29
C THR A 73 3.73 -17.52 -13.87
N ARG A 74 4.94 -17.60 -14.43
CA ARG A 74 5.54 -16.51 -15.20
C ARG A 74 5.26 -16.75 -16.67
N PRO A 75 4.87 -15.72 -17.45
CA PRO A 75 4.83 -15.85 -18.89
C PRO A 75 6.25 -15.91 -19.46
N GLU A 76 6.37 -16.25 -20.74
CA GLU A 76 7.66 -16.37 -21.44
C GLU A 76 8.41 -15.02 -21.49
N SER A 77 7.66 -13.93 -21.65
CA SER A 77 8.15 -12.55 -21.53
C SER A 77 7.55 -11.91 -20.29
N PRO A 78 8.19 -12.01 -19.11
CA PRO A 78 7.60 -11.60 -17.85
C PRO A 78 7.71 -10.11 -17.56
N VAL A 79 8.22 -9.28 -18.47
CA VAL A 79 8.20 -7.82 -18.30
C VAL A 79 7.10 -7.25 -19.19
N ALA A 80 6.03 -6.75 -18.56
CA ALA A 80 4.82 -6.29 -19.22
C ALA A 80 4.89 -4.80 -19.63
N VAL A 81 5.62 -3.99 -18.85
CA VAL A 81 5.86 -2.56 -19.13
C VAL A 81 7.34 -2.28 -18.98
N TRP A 82 7.98 -1.75 -20.03
CA TRP A 82 9.37 -1.29 -20.00
C TRP A 82 9.44 0.23 -19.86
N ALA A 83 10.51 0.77 -19.28
CA ALA A 83 10.88 2.19 -19.38
C ALA A 83 11.55 2.44 -20.75
N ASP A 84 10.76 2.76 -21.78
CA ASP A 84 11.21 2.73 -23.18
C ASP A 84 10.72 3.92 -24.03
N ARG A 85 10.04 4.89 -23.42
CA ARG A 85 9.59 6.14 -24.05
C ARG A 85 10.23 7.34 -23.40
N TRP A 86 10.17 8.47 -24.08
CA TRP A 86 10.75 9.72 -23.57
C TRP A 86 10.15 10.11 -22.21
N TYR A 87 8.85 9.86 -22.03
CA TYR A 87 8.09 10.23 -20.83
C TYR A 87 8.25 9.27 -19.64
N ASP A 88 8.83 8.08 -19.85
CA ASP A 88 9.10 7.10 -18.77
C ASP A 88 10.53 6.59 -18.78
N LYS A 89 11.44 7.35 -19.41
CA LYS A 89 12.84 6.95 -19.59
C LYS A 89 13.56 6.76 -18.25
N TRP A 90 13.11 7.43 -17.20
CA TRP A 90 13.68 7.32 -15.86
C TRP A 90 13.04 6.19 -15.03
N GLY A 91 11.91 5.64 -15.50
CA GLY A 91 11.20 4.54 -14.86
C GLY A 91 9.70 4.50 -15.18
N ALA A 92 9.15 3.30 -15.22
CA ALA A 92 7.71 3.05 -15.16
C ALA A 92 7.33 2.71 -13.71
N TYR A 93 7.00 3.72 -12.91
CA TYR A 93 6.68 3.57 -11.49
C TYR A 93 5.28 2.97 -11.28
N SER A 94 4.82 2.96 -10.04
CA SER A 94 3.62 2.26 -9.58
C SER A 94 2.33 2.73 -10.26
N GLY A 95 1.34 1.84 -10.20
CA GLY A 95 0.04 2.11 -10.78
C GLY A 95 -1.00 1.02 -10.52
N THR A 96 -2.13 1.15 -11.20
CA THR A 96 -3.29 0.27 -11.04
C THR A 96 -3.80 -0.25 -12.38
N MET A 97 -4.64 -1.28 -12.32
CA MET A 97 -5.34 -1.82 -13.46
C MET A 97 -6.77 -2.19 -13.05
N MET A 98 -7.74 -1.72 -13.80
CA MET A 98 -9.15 -2.09 -13.62
C MET A 98 -9.90 -2.03 -14.94
N ASN A 99 -11.13 -2.52 -14.97
CA ASN A 99 -11.97 -2.38 -16.15
C ASN A 99 -12.53 -0.97 -16.27
N ASN A 100 -12.56 -0.44 -17.50
CA ASN A 100 -13.28 0.78 -17.84
C ASN A 100 -14.80 0.52 -17.90
N ASN A 101 -15.57 1.55 -18.28
CA ASN A 101 -17.03 1.48 -18.36
C ASN A 101 -17.54 0.46 -19.42
N TYR A 102 -16.67 0.01 -20.33
CA TYR A 102 -16.97 -1.01 -21.34
C TYR A 102 -16.47 -2.41 -20.95
N SER A 103 -16.08 -2.62 -19.70
CA SER A 103 -15.51 -3.88 -19.21
C SER A 103 -14.18 -4.28 -19.86
N GLU A 104 -13.43 -3.30 -20.38
CA GLU A 104 -12.08 -3.52 -20.92
C GLU A 104 -11.02 -3.13 -19.88
N PRO A 105 -9.99 -3.96 -19.64
CA PRO A 105 -8.92 -3.61 -18.72
C PRO A 105 -8.11 -2.42 -19.23
N VAL A 106 -7.94 -1.43 -18.35
CA VAL A 106 -7.11 -0.24 -18.54
C VAL A 106 -6.14 -0.15 -17.38
N MET A 107 -4.87 0.05 -17.70
CA MET A 107 -3.84 0.31 -16.71
C MET A 107 -3.36 1.76 -16.80
N VAL A 108 -3.22 2.38 -15.65
CA VAL A 108 -2.60 3.69 -15.47
C VAL A 108 -1.43 3.55 -14.52
N TYR A 109 -0.34 4.24 -14.82
CA TYR A 109 0.89 4.20 -14.05
C TYR A 109 1.57 5.57 -14.05
N THR A 110 2.45 5.78 -13.07
CA THR A 110 3.33 6.94 -13.06
C THR A 110 4.50 6.72 -14.00
N CYS A 111 4.61 7.56 -15.02
CA CYS A 111 5.74 7.62 -15.93
C CYS A 111 6.70 8.72 -15.48
N THR A 112 8.01 8.41 -15.46
CA THR A 112 9.02 9.36 -15.01
C THR A 112 9.98 9.79 -16.10
N GLU A 113 10.04 11.11 -16.27
CA GLU A 113 11.00 11.77 -17.14
C GLU A 113 12.35 11.95 -16.44
N PRO A 114 13.40 12.32 -17.19
CA PRO A 114 14.65 12.80 -16.60
C PRO A 114 14.40 13.84 -15.50
N GLU A 115 15.33 13.91 -14.54
CA GLU A 115 15.18 14.70 -13.31
C GLU A 115 14.02 14.24 -12.40
N ASN A 116 13.49 13.03 -12.63
CA ASN A 116 12.41 12.41 -11.86
C ASN A 116 11.11 13.22 -11.90
N ILE A 117 10.83 13.93 -13.00
CA ILE A 117 9.53 14.58 -13.22
C ILE A 117 8.47 13.49 -13.39
N GLN A 118 7.48 13.47 -12.51
CA GLN A 118 6.45 12.42 -12.48
C GLN A 118 5.18 12.89 -13.18
N ARG A 119 4.68 12.05 -14.09
CA ARG A 119 3.45 12.25 -14.87
C ARG A 119 2.66 10.95 -14.90
N GLN A 120 1.44 10.98 -15.44
CA GLN A 120 0.58 9.79 -15.49
C GLN A 120 0.39 9.34 -16.94
N CYS A 121 0.51 8.04 -17.14
CA CYS A 121 0.47 7.39 -18.44
C CYS A 121 -0.46 6.17 -18.40
N ILE A 122 -0.98 5.80 -19.56
CA ILE A 122 -1.79 4.59 -19.75
C ILE A 122 -1.05 3.57 -20.59
N ALA A 123 -1.20 2.30 -20.23
CA ALA A 123 -0.87 1.17 -21.07
C ALA A 123 -2.06 0.19 -21.05
N ASN A 124 -2.40 -0.39 -22.20
CA ASN A 124 -3.52 -1.32 -22.30
C ASN A 124 -3.04 -2.65 -22.87
N PRO A 125 -3.69 -3.77 -22.54
CA PRO A 125 -3.48 -5.00 -23.28
C PRO A 125 -3.75 -4.79 -24.78
N PRO A 126 -2.99 -5.42 -25.68
CA PRO A 126 -3.22 -5.29 -27.11
C PRO A 126 -4.63 -5.80 -27.46
N LYS A 127 -5.31 -5.13 -28.40
CA LYS A 127 -6.69 -5.47 -28.80
C LYS A 127 -6.86 -6.94 -29.20
N SER A 128 -5.84 -7.54 -29.82
CA SER A 128 -5.84 -8.97 -30.18
C SER A 128 -5.92 -9.90 -28.97
N ASP A 129 -5.40 -9.46 -27.83
CA ASP A 129 -5.43 -10.24 -26.59
C ASP A 129 -6.76 -10.09 -25.85
N LEU A 130 -7.39 -8.90 -25.90
CA LEU A 130 -8.71 -8.66 -25.32
C LEU A 130 -9.81 -9.60 -25.87
N HIS A 131 -9.73 -9.95 -27.16
CA HIS A 131 -10.66 -10.88 -27.82
C HIS A 131 -10.07 -12.28 -28.03
N GLY A 132 -8.85 -12.51 -27.53
CA GLY A 132 -8.07 -13.72 -27.77
C GLY A 132 -7.89 -14.56 -26.51
N LYS A 133 -6.63 -14.92 -26.24
CA LYS A 133 -6.27 -15.74 -25.07
C LYS A 133 -6.37 -14.98 -23.75
N ARG A 134 -6.39 -13.64 -23.78
CA ARG A 134 -6.40 -12.73 -22.62
C ARG A 134 -5.29 -13.10 -21.64
N THR A 135 -4.05 -13.23 -22.15
CA THR A 135 -2.91 -13.52 -21.28
C THR A 135 -2.46 -12.28 -20.50
N LEU A 136 -2.68 -11.10 -21.07
CA LEU A 136 -2.32 -9.78 -20.55
C LEU A 136 -0.83 -9.65 -20.24
N ASP A 137 0.01 -10.45 -20.89
CA ASP A 137 1.45 -10.53 -20.61
C ASP A 137 2.23 -9.30 -21.08
N THR A 138 1.65 -8.52 -21.99
CA THR A 138 2.29 -7.35 -22.59
C THR A 138 1.30 -6.21 -22.67
N LEU A 139 1.74 -5.01 -22.31
CA LEU A 139 0.90 -3.82 -22.32
C LEU A 139 1.46 -2.80 -23.31
N VAL A 140 0.57 -2.27 -24.14
CA VAL A 140 0.87 -1.31 -25.18
C VAL A 140 0.56 0.08 -24.66
N LYS A 141 1.59 0.92 -24.57
CA LYS A 141 1.46 2.30 -24.13
C LYS A 141 0.56 3.11 -25.06
N SER A 142 -0.34 3.90 -24.48
CA SER A 142 -1.26 4.75 -25.23
C SER A 142 -0.49 5.80 -26.06
N PRO A 143 -0.90 6.06 -27.31
CA PRO A 143 -0.35 7.17 -28.09
C PRO A 143 -0.75 8.55 -27.55
N LEU A 144 -1.68 8.61 -26.58
CA LEU A 144 -2.10 9.83 -25.90
C LEU A 144 -1.20 10.20 -24.72
N ASN A 145 -0.24 9.35 -24.35
CA ASN A 145 0.65 9.64 -23.23
C ASN A 145 1.54 10.86 -23.52
N VAL A 146 1.77 11.74 -22.55
CA VAL A 146 1.29 11.70 -21.16
C VAL A 146 -0.17 12.18 -21.03
N ILE A 147 -0.98 11.55 -20.17
CA ILE A 147 -2.41 11.88 -20.03
C ILE A 147 -2.71 12.87 -18.90
N MET A 148 -1.83 12.97 -17.91
CA MET A 148 -1.87 13.97 -16.84
C MET A 148 -0.45 14.39 -16.49
N SER A 149 -0.24 15.69 -16.38
CA SER A 149 1.06 16.31 -16.09
C SER A 149 0.98 17.17 -14.83
N GLU A 150 2.14 17.43 -14.22
CA GLU A 150 2.30 18.22 -13.01
C GLU A 150 1.74 19.64 -13.12
N ASP A 151 1.84 20.26 -14.30
CA ASP A 151 1.38 21.62 -14.59
C ASP A 151 -0.15 21.77 -14.55
N MET A 152 -0.88 20.65 -14.56
CA MET A 152 -2.33 20.63 -14.38
C MET A 152 -2.76 20.82 -12.92
N ILE A 153 -1.82 20.74 -11.97
CA ILE A 153 -2.09 20.74 -10.53
C ILE A 153 -1.79 22.13 -9.94
N PRO A 154 -2.81 22.88 -9.50
CA PRO A 154 -2.60 24.17 -8.85
C PRO A 154 -1.75 24.03 -7.59
N GLY A 155 -0.71 24.85 -7.47
CA GLY A 155 0.15 24.90 -6.28
C GLY A 155 1.11 23.71 -6.15
N ILE A 156 1.27 22.87 -7.18
CA ILE A 156 2.25 21.78 -7.16
C ILE A 156 3.65 22.30 -6.80
N VAL A 157 4.34 21.58 -5.92
CA VAL A 157 5.75 21.77 -5.63
C VAL A 157 6.45 20.42 -5.67
N ALA A 158 7.74 20.41 -5.99
CA ALA A 158 8.53 19.17 -6.13
C ALA A 158 7.90 18.22 -7.17
N THR A 159 8.22 18.41 -8.45
CA THR A 159 7.68 17.64 -9.58
C THR A 159 8.00 16.14 -9.50
N GLU A 160 8.94 15.76 -8.64
CA GLU A 160 9.23 14.41 -8.19
C GLU A 160 8.25 13.87 -7.14
N ASN A 161 7.13 14.55 -6.91
CA ASN A 161 6.07 14.19 -5.97
C ASN A 161 4.68 14.34 -6.58
N PHE A 162 4.40 13.60 -7.65
CA PHE A 162 3.08 13.41 -8.26
C PHE A 162 2.93 11.99 -8.81
N ARG A 163 2.40 11.05 -8.04
CA ARG A 163 2.48 9.61 -8.40
C ARG A 163 1.38 8.72 -7.83
N ASP A 164 1.47 7.46 -8.20
CA ASP A 164 0.79 6.30 -7.64
C ASP A 164 -0.74 6.36 -7.76
N PRO A 165 -1.30 6.17 -8.97
CA PRO A 165 -2.74 6.15 -9.17
C PRO A 165 -3.48 5.10 -8.31
N THR A 166 -4.63 5.52 -7.76
CA THR A 166 -5.66 4.62 -7.21
C THR A 166 -6.45 3.93 -8.32
N GLU A 167 -7.35 3.01 -7.95
CA GLU A 167 -8.48 2.62 -8.81
C GLU A 167 -9.38 3.84 -9.12
N TRP A 168 -10.05 3.83 -10.26
CA TRP A 168 -11.10 4.79 -10.58
C TRP A 168 -12.40 4.44 -9.82
N TRP A 169 -13.18 5.45 -9.48
CA TRP A 169 -14.54 5.28 -8.96
C TRP A 169 -15.49 6.30 -9.61
N GLN A 170 -16.79 6.05 -9.57
CA GLN A 170 -17.78 7.00 -10.10
C GLN A 170 -17.94 8.19 -9.17
N ASP A 171 -18.10 9.37 -9.74
CA ASP A 171 -18.43 10.57 -8.98
C ASP A 171 -19.85 10.48 -8.40
N PRO A 172 -20.04 10.60 -7.08
CA PRO A 172 -21.37 10.52 -6.47
C PRO A 172 -22.33 11.62 -6.95
N ALA A 173 -21.83 12.77 -7.41
CA ALA A 173 -22.63 13.87 -7.94
C ALA A 173 -22.89 13.78 -9.45
N ASN A 174 -22.11 12.98 -10.19
CA ASN A 174 -22.25 12.84 -11.64
C ASN A 174 -21.89 11.40 -12.09
N PRO A 175 -22.88 10.54 -12.37
CA PRO A 175 -22.63 9.13 -12.71
C PRO A 175 -21.89 8.91 -14.04
N ASP A 176 -21.87 9.91 -14.93
CA ASP A 176 -21.13 9.89 -16.21
C ASP A 176 -19.69 10.43 -16.06
N ARG A 177 -19.25 10.69 -14.83
CA ARG A 177 -17.91 11.15 -14.49
C ARG A 177 -17.21 10.15 -13.58
N TRP A 178 -15.96 9.84 -13.90
CA TRP A 178 -15.09 8.99 -13.12
C TRP A 178 -14.00 9.83 -12.46
N LEU A 179 -13.66 9.46 -11.23
CA LEU A 179 -12.64 10.06 -10.40
C LEU A 179 -11.48 9.08 -10.23
N ILE A 180 -10.27 9.60 -10.14
CA ILE A 180 -9.05 8.84 -9.81
C ILE A 180 -8.16 9.71 -8.93
N ALA A 181 -7.50 9.10 -7.95
CA ALA A 181 -6.65 9.80 -7.00
C ALA A 181 -5.16 9.47 -7.15
N PHE A 182 -4.34 10.41 -6.68
CA PHE A 182 -2.87 10.36 -6.70
C PHE A 182 -2.33 11.03 -5.44
N VAL A 183 -1.07 10.75 -5.11
CA VAL A 183 -0.32 11.60 -4.18
C VAL A 183 0.29 12.76 -4.92
N ALA A 184 0.22 13.95 -4.33
CA ALA A 184 0.95 15.11 -4.80
C ALA A 184 1.41 15.98 -3.63
N ARG A 185 2.53 16.68 -3.79
CA ARG A 185 2.97 17.70 -2.84
C ARG A 185 2.53 19.09 -3.31
N ILE A 186 1.72 19.77 -2.50
CA ILE A 186 1.10 21.05 -2.87
C ILE A 186 1.46 22.10 -1.83
N LYS A 187 1.77 23.31 -2.33
CA LYS A 187 1.90 24.51 -1.52
C LYS A 187 0.70 25.42 -1.75
N ASP A 188 -0.17 25.49 -0.74
CA ASP A 188 -1.36 26.34 -0.72
C ASP A 188 -1.37 27.28 0.51
N ALA A 189 -2.55 27.79 0.87
CA ALA A 189 -2.71 28.67 2.03
C ALA A 189 -2.48 27.96 3.38
N GLU A 190 -2.62 26.63 3.43
CA GLU A 190 -2.39 25.81 4.61
C GLU A 190 -0.93 25.36 4.75
N GLY A 191 -0.12 25.57 3.70
CA GLY A 191 1.31 25.31 3.71
C GLY A 191 1.75 24.38 2.60
N ASP A 192 2.94 23.82 2.76
CA ASP A 192 3.57 22.87 1.85
C ASP A 192 3.36 21.46 2.41
N ASN A 193 2.33 20.77 1.92
CA ASN A 193 1.80 19.53 2.49
C ASN A 193 1.70 18.43 1.43
N ALA A 194 1.48 17.21 1.90
CA ALA A 194 1.14 16.06 1.07
C ALA A 194 -0.38 15.95 0.92
N HIS A 195 -0.84 15.76 -0.31
CA HIS A 195 -2.25 15.72 -0.67
C HIS A 195 -2.56 14.40 -1.39
N VAL A 196 -3.72 13.81 -1.08
CA VAL A 196 -4.39 12.90 -2.02
C VAL A 196 -5.21 13.80 -2.94
N ILE A 197 -4.80 13.93 -4.19
CA ILE A 197 -5.49 14.77 -5.18
C ILE A 197 -6.34 13.93 -6.11
N VAL A 198 -7.39 14.54 -6.65
CA VAL A 198 -8.36 13.90 -7.54
C VAL A 198 -8.31 14.55 -8.92
N PHE A 199 -8.23 13.70 -9.94
CA PHE A 199 -8.57 14.06 -11.30
C PHE A 199 -9.91 13.42 -11.68
N SER A 200 -10.59 14.05 -12.63
CA SER A 200 -11.85 13.55 -13.18
C SER A 200 -11.79 13.39 -14.69
N THR A 201 -12.52 12.43 -15.23
CA THR A 201 -12.74 12.27 -16.66
C THR A 201 -14.20 11.87 -16.94
N GLU A 202 -14.72 12.29 -18.08
CA GLU A 202 -16.02 11.85 -18.63
C GLU A 202 -15.82 10.92 -19.84
N ASP A 203 -14.57 10.53 -20.13
CA ASP A 203 -14.26 9.54 -21.16
C ASP A 203 -14.50 8.13 -20.60
N PRO A 204 -15.54 7.39 -21.06
CA PRO A 204 -15.87 6.07 -20.55
C PRO A 204 -14.81 5.01 -20.85
N THR A 205 -13.84 5.30 -21.73
CA THR A 205 -12.71 4.42 -22.01
C THR A 205 -11.54 4.62 -21.04
N PHE A 206 -11.60 5.67 -20.21
CA PHE A 206 -10.55 6.15 -19.30
C PHE A 206 -9.25 6.58 -20.01
N GLN A 207 -9.24 6.73 -21.33
CA GLN A 207 -8.00 6.99 -22.07
C GLN A 207 -7.59 8.47 -22.09
N SER A 208 -8.51 9.38 -21.82
CA SER A 208 -8.31 10.82 -22.02
C SER A 208 -9.23 11.69 -21.16
N GLY A 209 -9.23 13.01 -21.39
CA GLY A 209 -10.23 13.92 -20.82
C GLY A 209 -10.02 14.30 -19.35
N TYR A 210 -8.85 13.99 -18.79
CA TYR A 210 -8.56 14.25 -17.39
C TYR A 210 -8.49 15.75 -17.06
N ARG A 211 -9.09 16.14 -15.93
CA ARG A 211 -9.00 17.48 -15.37
C ARG A 211 -8.79 17.40 -13.87
N PHE A 212 -7.89 18.24 -13.34
CA PHE A 212 -7.73 18.39 -11.89
C PHE A 212 -9.07 18.80 -11.28
N SER A 213 -9.45 18.13 -10.19
CA SER A 213 -10.70 18.38 -9.47
C SER A 213 -10.42 19.10 -8.16
N HIS A 214 -9.79 18.42 -7.20
CA HIS A 214 -9.53 18.93 -5.84
C HIS A 214 -8.60 18.02 -5.04
N SER A 215 -8.31 18.39 -3.80
CA SER A 215 -7.68 17.50 -2.81
C SER A 215 -8.75 16.70 -2.07
N LEU A 216 -8.72 15.36 -2.19
CA LEU A 216 -9.58 14.45 -1.43
C LEU A 216 -9.24 14.46 0.05
N TYR A 217 -7.95 14.48 0.37
CA TYR A 217 -7.42 14.43 1.72
C TYR A 217 -6.09 15.18 1.80
N VAL A 218 -5.82 15.85 2.92
CA VAL A 218 -4.57 16.57 3.18
C VAL A 218 -3.96 16.02 4.47
N TYR A 219 -2.77 15.43 4.36
CA TYR A 219 -2.09 14.90 5.53
C TYR A 219 -1.30 16.01 6.21
N LYS A 220 -1.62 16.27 7.48
CA LYS A 220 -1.02 17.35 8.28
C LYS A 220 -0.05 16.84 9.35
N TYR A 221 0.17 15.52 9.41
CA TYR A 221 0.85 14.88 10.54
C TYR A 221 2.30 14.43 10.23
N ASP A 222 2.81 14.56 8.99
CA ASP A 222 4.21 14.21 8.65
C ASP A 222 5.20 15.37 8.76
N LEU A 223 6.44 15.04 9.08
CA LEU A 223 7.60 15.91 8.97
C LEU A 223 8.23 15.90 7.56
N ASP A 224 8.05 14.82 6.78
CA ASP A 224 8.68 14.67 5.45
C ASP A 224 7.81 15.12 4.26
N ARG A 225 6.61 15.65 4.54
CA ARG A 225 5.72 16.30 3.56
C ARG A 225 5.37 15.45 2.32
N MET A 226 5.45 14.11 2.42
CA MET A 226 5.01 13.20 1.35
C MET A 226 4.59 11.82 1.87
N PHE A 227 3.50 11.28 1.31
CA PHE A 227 3.14 9.87 1.38
C PHE A 227 3.00 9.32 -0.05
N GLU A 228 2.97 7.99 -0.17
CA GLU A 228 2.96 7.24 -1.42
C GLU A 228 1.76 6.29 -1.48
N CYS A 229 1.58 5.67 -2.65
CA CYS A 229 0.67 4.55 -2.86
C CYS A 229 -0.69 4.73 -2.17
N PRO A 230 -1.42 5.83 -2.47
CA PRO A 230 -2.76 5.99 -1.97
C PRO A 230 -3.63 4.86 -2.51
N ASP A 231 -4.63 4.49 -1.72
CA ASP A 231 -5.71 3.64 -2.18
C ASP A 231 -7.02 4.09 -1.56
N PHE A 232 -8.07 4.17 -2.36
CA PHE A 232 -9.36 4.68 -1.95
C PHE A 232 -10.45 3.71 -2.39
N PHE A 233 -11.08 3.05 -1.42
CA PHE A 233 -11.86 1.85 -1.71
C PHE A 233 -13.00 1.63 -0.72
N THR A 234 -13.95 0.79 -1.14
CA THR A 234 -14.96 0.18 -0.26
C THR A 234 -14.68 -1.32 -0.12
N LEU A 235 -15.09 -1.91 1.01
CA LEU A 235 -15.00 -3.37 1.19
C LEU A 235 -16.17 -4.11 0.53
N ASN A 236 -17.32 -3.45 0.43
CA ASN A 236 -18.54 -3.96 -0.20
C ASN A 236 -19.19 -2.84 -1.01
N GLU A 237 -19.98 -3.20 -2.02
CA GLU A 237 -20.79 -2.25 -2.79
C GLU A 237 -21.71 -1.45 -1.85
N GLY A 238 -21.74 -0.12 -2.03
CA GLY A 238 -22.51 0.80 -1.18
C GLY A 238 -22.00 0.95 0.26
N GLY A 239 -20.84 0.36 0.60
CA GLY A 239 -20.22 0.47 1.93
C GLY A 239 -19.53 1.81 2.18
N GLU A 240 -18.97 1.96 3.38
CA GLU A 240 -18.10 3.09 3.71
C GLU A 240 -16.82 3.07 2.86
N HIS A 241 -16.28 4.25 2.58
CA HIS A 241 -15.00 4.40 1.92
C HIS A 241 -13.87 4.43 2.95
N PHE A 242 -12.74 3.85 2.60
CA PHE A 242 -11.52 3.84 3.38
C PHE A 242 -10.40 4.46 2.56
N LEU A 243 -9.52 5.18 3.23
CA LEU A 243 -8.30 5.71 2.64
C LEU A 243 -7.11 4.95 3.21
N LYS A 244 -6.24 4.45 2.34
CA LYS A 244 -4.95 3.88 2.69
C LYS A 244 -3.85 4.75 2.11
N VAL A 245 -2.77 4.94 2.87
CA VAL A 245 -1.56 5.64 2.41
C VAL A 245 -0.30 4.95 2.93
N SER A 246 0.84 5.22 2.28
CA SER A 246 2.16 4.71 2.64
C SER A 246 3.09 5.86 3.06
N THR A 247 3.70 5.81 4.24
CA THR A 247 4.65 6.86 4.67
C THR A 247 6.07 6.53 4.24
N MET A 248 6.72 7.48 3.55
CA MET A 248 8.11 7.35 3.11
C MET A 248 9.12 7.20 4.27
N PRO A 249 9.15 8.08 5.29
CA PRO A 249 10.15 7.96 6.36
C PRO A 249 10.08 6.63 7.11
N SER A 250 8.88 6.23 7.54
CA SER A 250 8.70 5.04 8.38
C SER A 250 8.53 3.75 7.57
N HIS A 251 8.34 3.84 6.25
CA HIS A 251 8.05 2.71 5.37
C HIS A 251 6.88 1.86 5.91
N ARG A 252 5.80 2.53 6.30
CA ARG A 252 4.60 1.90 6.87
C ARG A 252 3.37 2.24 6.07
N ASP A 253 2.43 1.32 6.10
CA ASP A 253 1.14 1.45 5.46
C ASP A 253 0.03 1.45 6.52
N TYR A 254 -0.88 2.40 6.43
CA TYR A 254 -2.01 2.48 7.35
C TYR A 254 -3.31 2.88 6.66
N ILE A 255 -4.41 2.47 7.29
CA ILE A 255 -5.77 2.86 6.97
C ILE A 255 -6.15 4.07 7.81
N VAL A 256 -6.59 5.13 7.14
CA VAL A 256 -7.30 6.27 7.71
C VAL A 256 -8.79 6.00 7.63
N TYR A 257 -9.49 6.21 8.74
CA TYR A 257 -10.93 6.04 8.83
C TYR A 257 -11.63 7.39 8.80
N GLY A 258 -12.78 7.46 8.15
CA GLY A 258 -13.46 8.72 7.93
C GLY A 258 -14.79 8.56 7.22
N SER A 259 -15.28 9.66 6.68
CA SER A 259 -16.44 9.72 5.80
C SER A 259 -16.07 10.36 4.47
N TYR A 260 -16.53 9.75 3.38
CA TYR A 260 -16.52 10.38 2.06
C TYR A 260 -17.83 11.14 1.88
N GLN A 261 -17.77 12.47 1.89
CA GLN A 261 -18.96 13.31 2.01
C GLN A 261 -18.82 14.61 1.21
N LEU A 262 -19.96 15.17 0.80
CA LEU A 262 -20.01 16.45 0.11
C LEU A 262 -19.48 17.56 1.04
N SER A 263 -18.45 18.27 0.58
CA SER A 263 -17.91 19.44 1.26
C SER A 263 -18.95 20.57 1.27
N THR A 264 -19.09 21.23 2.41
CA THR A 264 -19.97 22.40 2.56
C THR A 264 -19.41 23.67 1.92
N THR A 265 -18.18 23.65 1.40
CA THR A 265 -17.48 24.83 0.87
C THR A 265 -17.05 24.72 -0.59
N SER A 266 -16.99 23.51 -1.16
CA SER A 266 -16.42 23.30 -2.50
C SER A 266 -17.33 22.54 -3.47
N ASP A 267 -18.54 22.13 -3.05
CA ASP A 267 -19.46 21.28 -3.85
C ASP A 267 -18.79 20.01 -4.42
N GLN A 268 -17.74 19.55 -3.75
CA GLN A 268 -16.96 18.35 -4.10
C GLN A 268 -16.99 17.37 -2.92
N TYR A 269 -17.03 16.08 -3.22
CA TYR A 269 -16.93 15.06 -2.19
C TYR A 269 -15.48 14.94 -1.71
N VAL A 270 -15.25 15.12 -0.41
CA VAL A 270 -13.95 15.03 0.26
C VAL A 270 -13.93 13.91 1.28
N PHE A 271 -12.75 13.43 1.66
CA PHE A 271 -12.59 12.46 2.73
C PHE A 271 -12.25 13.18 4.04
N VAL A 272 -13.15 13.08 5.02
CA VAL A 272 -12.99 13.70 6.34
C VAL A 272 -12.67 12.61 7.35
N GLU A 273 -11.49 12.71 7.97
CA GLU A 273 -11.04 11.77 9.00
C GLU A 273 -11.98 11.79 10.22
N ASP A 274 -12.27 10.61 10.75
CA ASP A 274 -13.05 10.42 11.96
C ASP A 274 -12.13 10.50 13.19
N PRO A 275 -12.17 11.58 13.98
CA PRO A 275 -11.26 11.77 15.11
C PRO A 275 -11.47 10.76 16.25
N GLU A 276 -12.59 10.02 16.25
CA GLU A 276 -12.83 8.96 17.23
C GLU A 276 -12.20 7.62 16.84
N ARG A 277 -11.74 7.47 15.59
CA ARG A 277 -11.11 6.24 15.09
C ARG A 277 -9.62 6.46 14.87
N SER A 278 -8.81 5.74 15.64
CA SER A 278 -7.37 5.65 15.36
C SER A 278 -7.12 4.95 14.03
N PHE A 279 -6.09 5.42 13.30
CA PHE A 279 -5.59 4.72 12.13
C PHE A 279 -5.19 3.28 12.48
N THR A 280 -5.10 2.43 11.45
CA THR A 280 -4.68 1.03 11.61
C THR A 280 -3.50 0.77 10.70
N PHE A 281 -2.33 0.45 11.27
CA PHE A 281 -1.25 -0.12 10.48
C PHE A 281 -1.69 -1.46 9.88
N ILE A 282 -1.38 -1.66 8.61
CA ILE A 282 -1.69 -2.92 7.93
C ILE A 282 -0.78 -4.05 8.43
N ASP A 283 0.47 -3.70 8.73
CA ASP A 283 1.46 -4.56 9.35
C ASP A 283 2.41 -3.71 10.22
N TYR A 284 2.81 -4.26 11.37
CA TYR A 284 3.79 -3.62 12.26
C TYR A 284 5.24 -4.00 11.93
N GLY A 285 5.44 -4.97 11.03
CA GLY A 285 6.71 -5.34 10.40
C GLY A 285 6.82 -4.86 8.94
N PRO A 286 7.82 -5.35 8.18
CA PRO A 286 8.08 -4.91 6.81
C PRO A 286 6.93 -5.20 5.82
N PHE A 287 6.09 -4.20 5.57
CA PHE A 287 4.98 -4.23 4.63
C PHE A 287 4.74 -2.82 4.11
N TYR A 288 4.99 -2.60 2.82
CA TYR A 288 4.97 -1.27 2.20
C TYR A 288 4.33 -1.27 0.82
N ALA A 289 4.00 -0.07 0.34
CA ALA A 289 3.44 0.18 -0.99
C ALA A 289 2.21 -0.68 -1.32
N ALA A 290 1.42 -0.98 -0.29
CA ALA A 290 0.32 -1.91 -0.38
C ALA A 290 -0.77 -1.40 -1.32
N LYS A 291 -1.37 -2.32 -2.06
CA LYS A 291 -2.44 -2.03 -2.99
C LYS A 291 -3.56 -3.04 -2.81
N THR A 292 -4.77 -2.51 -2.62
CA THR A 292 -5.96 -3.35 -2.56
C THR A 292 -6.43 -3.68 -3.96
N PHE A 293 -7.23 -4.73 -4.04
CA PHE A 293 -7.89 -5.16 -5.26
C PHE A 293 -9.21 -5.85 -4.91
N TYR A 294 -10.27 -5.49 -5.64
CA TYR A 294 -11.56 -6.15 -5.53
C TYR A 294 -11.66 -7.31 -6.53
N ASP A 295 -11.80 -8.52 -6.01
CA ASP A 295 -12.06 -9.72 -6.80
C ASP A 295 -13.55 -9.80 -7.19
N PRO A 296 -13.91 -9.59 -8.47
CA PRO A 296 -15.31 -9.57 -8.89
C PRO A 296 -15.94 -10.97 -9.01
N ILE A 297 -15.14 -12.03 -8.91
CA ILE A 297 -15.63 -13.42 -8.97
C ILE A 297 -15.85 -13.97 -7.57
N LEU A 298 -14.98 -13.64 -6.61
CA LEU A 298 -15.14 -14.02 -5.20
C LEU A 298 -15.86 -12.96 -4.36
N ASN A 299 -16.16 -11.80 -4.93
CA ASN A 299 -16.83 -10.68 -4.26
C ASN A 299 -16.15 -10.29 -2.94
N ARG A 300 -14.83 -10.13 -2.97
CA ARG A 300 -14.04 -9.77 -1.78
C ARG A 300 -12.92 -8.80 -2.13
N ARG A 301 -12.58 -7.90 -1.22
CA ARG A 301 -11.36 -7.09 -1.32
C ARG A 301 -10.18 -7.76 -0.63
N THR A 302 -9.04 -7.71 -1.29
CA THR A 302 -7.77 -8.25 -0.82
C THR A 302 -6.70 -7.17 -0.89
N ILE A 303 -5.57 -7.39 -0.20
CA ILE A 303 -4.46 -6.45 -0.17
C ILE A 303 -3.12 -7.16 -0.37
N TRP A 304 -2.36 -6.65 -1.33
CA TRP A 304 -0.95 -6.98 -1.56
C TRP A 304 -0.07 -5.97 -0.84
N GLY A 305 1.15 -6.38 -0.45
CA GLY A 305 2.16 -5.48 0.05
C GLY A 305 3.56 -6.02 -0.23
N TRP A 306 4.51 -5.12 -0.37
CA TRP A 306 5.91 -5.46 -0.60
C TRP A 306 6.66 -5.57 0.73
N THR A 307 7.51 -6.58 0.83
CA THR A 307 8.46 -6.78 1.93
C THR A 307 9.87 -6.59 1.38
N LYS A 308 10.54 -5.53 1.84
CA LYS A 308 11.95 -5.25 1.55
C LYS A 308 12.89 -6.21 2.27
N ASP A 309 14.12 -6.35 1.77
CA ASP A 309 15.18 -7.02 2.51
C ASP A 309 15.72 -6.17 3.67
N GLU A 310 16.27 -6.87 4.66
CA GLU A 310 17.02 -6.29 5.77
C GLU A 310 18.55 -6.42 5.56
N LEU A 311 18.96 -6.87 4.36
CA LEU A 311 20.35 -7.07 3.96
C LEU A 311 21.03 -5.75 3.55
N SER A 312 22.36 -5.69 3.68
CA SER A 312 23.16 -4.60 3.10
C SER A 312 23.15 -4.65 1.57
N ASN A 313 23.48 -3.53 0.91
CA ASN A 313 23.57 -3.50 -0.55
C ASN A 313 24.61 -4.51 -1.08
N GLU A 314 25.73 -4.71 -0.39
CA GLU A 314 26.74 -5.70 -0.77
C GLU A 314 26.20 -7.13 -0.68
N GLN A 315 25.42 -7.43 0.36
CA GLN A 315 24.77 -8.73 0.53
C GLN A 315 23.68 -8.95 -0.54
N ILE A 316 22.89 -7.92 -0.85
CA ILE A 316 21.88 -7.95 -1.92
C ILE A 316 22.55 -8.22 -3.29
N ILE A 317 23.65 -7.53 -3.59
CA ILE A 317 24.41 -7.74 -4.82
C ILE A 317 24.94 -9.18 -4.90
N ALA A 318 25.48 -9.71 -3.80
CA ALA A 318 25.96 -11.08 -3.73
C ALA A 318 24.83 -12.12 -3.84
N ASN A 319 23.66 -11.84 -3.27
CA ASN A 319 22.47 -12.69 -3.34
C ASN A 319 21.85 -12.68 -4.75
N GLY A 320 22.02 -11.58 -5.50
CA GLY A 320 21.55 -11.44 -6.88
C GLY A 320 20.05 -11.19 -7.02
N TRP A 321 19.33 -10.97 -5.92
CA TRP A 321 17.93 -10.55 -5.89
C TRP A 321 17.60 -9.83 -4.59
N SER A 322 16.52 -9.04 -4.61
CA SER A 322 16.00 -8.40 -3.40
C SER A 322 14.51 -8.09 -3.49
N GLY A 323 13.81 -8.20 -2.36
CA GLY A 323 12.40 -7.94 -2.19
C GLY A 323 11.50 -9.13 -2.53
N VAL A 324 10.34 -9.17 -1.88
CA VAL A 324 9.25 -10.13 -2.19
C VAL A 324 7.89 -9.47 -2.03
N GLN A 325 6.87 -10.00 -2.72
CA GLN A 325 5.49 -9.71 -2.36
C GLN A 325 5.10 -10.56 -1.16
N ASN A 326 4.53 -9.91 -0.14
CA ASN A 326 3.95 -10.56 1.03
C ASN A 326 2.78 -11.49 0.60
N MET A 327 2.39 -12.40 1.49
CA MET A 327 1.22 -13.24 1.25
C MET A 327 -0.03 -12.35 1.12
N LEU A 328 -0.83 -12.59 0.09
CA LEU A 328 -2.10 -11.88 -0.12
C LEU A 328 -3.01 -12.02 1.11
N ARG A 329 -3.63 -10.91 1.52
CA ARG A 329 -4.53 -10.88 2.68
C ARG A 329 -5.95 -10.51 2.28
N THR A 330 -6.96 -11.17 2.85
CA THR A 330 -8.34 -10.68 2.84
C THR A 330 -8.49 -9.48 3.75
N MET A 331 -9.40 -8.56 3.42
CA MET A 331 -9.74 -7.42 4.27
C MET A 331 -11.18 -7.55 4.77
N VAL A 332 -11.38 -7.46 6.08
CA VAL A 332 -12.70 -7.56 6.73
C VAL A 332 -12.86 -6.43 7.73
N TYR A 333 -14.02 -5.78 7.73
CA TYR A 333 -14.34 -4.77 8.73
C TYR A 333 -14.87 -5.42 10.01
N ASP A 334 -14.24 -5.10 11.13
CA ASP A 334 -14.73 -5.43 12.46
C ASP A 334 -15.56 -4.25 13.00
N SER A 335 -16.87 -4.45 13.10
CA SER A 335 -17.81 -3.42 13.58
C SER A 335 -17.73 -3.15 15.08
N VAL A 336 -17.15 -4.08 15.87
CA VAL A 336 -16.99 -3.92 17.32
C VAL A 336 -15.78 -3.03 17.61
N GLU A 337 -14.65 -3.33 16.96
CA GLU A 337 -13.44 -2.53 17.07
C GLU A 337 -13.44 -1.28 16.17
N ARG A 338 -14.39 -1.22 15.22
CA ARG A 338 -14.48 -0.20 14.16
C ARG A 338 -13.20 -0.10 13.32
N LYS A 339 -12.57 -1.25 13.01
CA LYS A 339 -11.28 -1.36 12.32
C LYS A 339 -11.28 -2.45 11.24
N ILE A 340 -10.48 -2.27 10.21
CA ILE A 340 -10.17 -3.32 9.23
C ILE A 340 -9.18 -4.31 9.84
N LYS A 341 -9.49 -5.59 9.69
CA LYS A 341 -8.62 -6.73 9.99
C LYS A 341 -8.17 -7.36 8.69
N THR A 342 -6.89 -7.76 8.64
CA THR A 342 -6.32 -8.48 7.51
C THR A 342 -5.88 -9.89 7.93
N GLN A 343 -6.06 -10.87 7.05
CA GLN A 343 -5.67 -12.27 7.28
C GLN A 343 -5.20 -12.90 5.99
N PRO A 344 -4.22 -13.83 5.99
CA PRO A 344 -3.84 -14.56 4.78
C PRO A 344 -5.05 -15.17 4.07
N VAL A 345 -5.08 -15.12 2.74
CA VAL A 345 -6.22 -15.66 1.97
C VAL A 345 -6.43 -17.16 2.23
N PRO A 346 -7.67 -17.66 2.32
CA PRO A 346 -7.97 -19.07 2.60
C PRO A 346 -7.29 -20.06 1.66
N GLU A 347 -6.99 -19.65 0.42
CA GLU A 347 -6.33 -20.45 -0.61
C GLU A 347 -4.93 -20.90 -0.18
N THR A 348 -4.26 -20.14 0.68
CA THR A 348 -2.92 -20.49 1.23
C THR A 348 -2.92 -21.83 1.96
N ARG A 349 -4.08 -22.30 2.42
CA ARG A 349 -4.24 -23.67 2.97
C ARG A 349 -3.85 -24.75 1.96
N GLY A 350 -3.94 -24.48 0.66
CA GLY A 350 -3.49 -25.38 -0.41
C GLY A 350 -1.98 -25.60 -0.46
N LEU A 351 -1.18 -24.80 0.24
CA LEU A 351 0.27 -25.02 0.43
C LEU A 351 0.58 -26.03 1.54
N ARG A 352 -0.38 -26.31 2.42
CA ARG A 352 -0.17 -27.22 3.55
C ARG A 352 0.07 -28.63 3.00
N LEU A 353 1.21 -29.21 3.38
CA LEU A 353 1.53 -30.60 3.10
C LEU A 353 1.07 -31.47 4.30
N SER A 354 1.99 -32.12 4.98
CA SER A 354 1.72 -32.87 6.22
C SER A 354 1.66 -31.93 7.43
N LYS A 355 0.72 -32.19 8.34
CA LYS A 355 0.75 -31.58 9.68
C LYS A 355 1.92 -32.19 10.46
N LEU A 356 2.93 -31.38 10.76
CA LEU A 356 4.13 -31.83 11.48
C LEU A 356 3.86 -32.06 12.96
N VAL A 357 3.04 -31.20 13.58
CA VAL A 357 2.74 -31.24 15.01
C VAL A 357 1.26 -30.94 15.25
N ASP A 358 0.63 -31.73 16.13
CA ASP A 358 -0.72 -31.48 16.67
C ASP A 358 -0.70 -31.79 18.17
N MET A 359 -0.49 -30.76 18.99
CA MET A 359 -0.34 -30.92 20.44
C MET A 359 -1.32 -30.01 21.18
N LYS A 360 -1.78 -30.47 22.34
CA LYS A 360 -2.65 -29.73 23.26
C LYS A 360 -2.17 -29.98 24.69
N GLY A 361 -2.41 -29.02 25.58
CA GLY A 361 -2.04 -29.16 26.99
C GLY A 361 -0.52 -29.16 27.23
N VAL A 362 0.26 -28.58 26.31
CA VAL A 362 1.70 -28.37 26.52
C VAL A 362 1.87 -27.26 27.54
N ALA A 363 2.51 -27.56 28.67
CA ALA A 363 2.82 -26.57 29.68
C ALA A 363 3.90 -25.62 29.15
N VAL A 364 3.64 -24.31 29.19
CA VAL A 364 4.63 -23.28 28.90
C VAL A 364 5.27 -22.85 30.22
N THR A 365 6.58 -22.98 30.33
CA THR A 365 7.37 -22.59 31.51
C THR A 365 8.48 -21.62 31.12
N SER A 366 9.31 -21.20 32.07
CA SER A 366 10.48 -20.37 31.80
C SER A 366 11.54 -21.06 30.91
N THR A 367 11.45 -22.38 30.74
CA THR A 367 12.30 -23.13 29.80
C THR A 367 11.51 -23.37 28.51
N PRO A 368 11.98 -22.90 27.34
CA PRO A 368 11.34 -23.17 26.06
C PRO A 368 11.15 -24.67 25.84
N THR A 369 9.93 -25.08 25.48
CA THR A 369 9.63 -26.47 25.16
C THR A 369 9.86 -26.71 23.68
N PRO A 370 10.77 -27.61 23.27
CA PRO A 370 10.95 -27.94 21.86
C PRO A 370 9.69 -28.61 21.31
N ILE A 371 9.04 -27.93 20.36
CA ILE A 371 7.83 -28.44 19.68
C ILE A 371 8.20 -29.29 18.45
N VAL A 372 9.26 -28.88 17.76
CA VAL A 372 9.84 -29.61 16.64
C VAL A 372 11.18 -30.16 17.08
N THR A 373 11.35 -31.49 17.04
CA THR A 373 12.58 -32.14 17.50
C THR A 373 13.74 -31.91 16.52
N SER A 374 14.97 -31.95 17.03
CA SER A 374 16.18 -31.93 16.20
C SER A 374 16.14 -33.05 15.15
N ASN A 375 16.69 -32.78 13.96
CA ASN A 375 16.68 -33.65 12.78
C ASN A 375 15.31 -33.90 12.13
N THR A 376 14.26 -33.15 12.49
CA THR A 376 13.03 -33.15 11.70
C THR A 376 13.33 -32.56 10.31
N ASN A 377 12.95 -33.27 9.25
CA ASN A 377 13.11 -32.77 7.89
C ASN A 377 12.12 -31.63 7.59
N ASN A 378 12.47 -30.75 6.64
CA ASN A 378 11.60 -29.69 6.13
C ASN A 378 11.12 -28.69 7.21
N THR A 379 12.02 -28.23 8.08
CA THR A 379 11.68 -27.32 9.20
C THR A 379 11.72 -25.83 8.85
N LEU A 380 12.10 -25.47 7.62
CA LEU A 380 12.31 -24.08 7.23
C LEU A 380 11.02 -23.33 6.83
N TYR A 381 9.97 -24.05 6.44
CA TYR A 381 8.79 -23.51 5.75
C TYR A 381 7.49 -24.02 6.38
N HIS A 382 6.97 -23.32 7.38
CA HIS A 382 5.78 -23.75 8.13
C HIS A 382 4.71 -22.68 8.22
N GLU A 383 3.48 -23.13 8.41
CA GLU A 383 2.44 -22.34 9.05
C GLU A 383 2.29 -22.85 10.49
N ILE A 384 2.35 -21.92 11.45
CA ILE A 384 2.20 -22.21 12.87
C ILE A 384 0.91 -21.57 13.36
N VAL A 385 0.02 -22.39 13.92
CA VAL A 385 -1.19 -21.92 14.61
C VAL A 385 -1.07 -22.33 16.07
N ALA A 386 -0.69 -21.37 16.93
CA ALA A 386 -0.57 -21.58 18.37
C ALA A 386 -1.74 -20.91 19.10
N ARG A 387 -2.26 -21.57 20.13
CA ARG A 387 -3.24 -21.01 21.06
C ARG A 387 -2.72 -21.15 22.47
N PHE A 388 -2.57 -20.03 23.16
CA PHE A 388 -2.14 -19.99 24.54
C PHE A 388 -3.36 -19.84 25.45
N THR A 389 -3.37 -20.58 26.55
CA THR A 389 -4.31 -20.38 27.65
C THR A 389 -3.49 -19.87 28.83
N LEU A 390 -3.77 -18.64 29.23
CA LEU A 390 -3.06 -17.99 30.33
C LEU A 390 -3.62 -18.51 31.65
N ALA A 391 -2.75 -19.02 32.52
CA ALA A 391 -3.14 -19.65 33.79
C ALA A 391 -3.73 -18.65 34.79
N ASP A 392 -3.35 -17.38 34.70
CA ASP A 392 -3.86 -16.28 35.50
C ASP A 392 -4.14 -15.08 34.59
N SER A 393 -5.34 -14.50 34.71
CA SER A 393 -5.75 -13.29 34.01
C SER A 393 -5.02 -12.03 34.49
N VAL A 394 -4.41 -12.06 35.68
CA VAL A 394 -3.70 -10.90 36.24
C VAL A 394 -2.37 -10.67 35.52
N THR A 395 -1.62 -11.74 35.19
CA THR A 395 -0.29 -11.62 34.57
C THR A 395 -0.29 -10.93 33.20
N PHE A 396 -1.36 -11.06 32.42
CA PHE A 396 -1.49 -10.35 31.14
C PHE A 396 -2.66 -9.37 31.17
N SER A 397 -2.98 -8.83 32.35
CA SER A 397 -3.97 -7.78 32.49
C SER A 397 -3.42 -6.44 32.03
N ALA A 398 -4.24 -5.67 31.32
CA ALA A 398 -3.94 -4.28 30.98
C ALA A 398 -3.69 -3.41 32.22
N THR A 399 -4.10 -3.83 33.42
CA THR A 399 -3.92 -3.06 34.67
C THR A 399 -2.68 -3.43 35.47
N THR A 400 -1.92 -4.45 35.06
CA THR A 400 -0.77 -4.94 35.83
C THR A 400 0.47 -4.14 35.49
N THR A 401 1.23 -3.79 36.53
CA THR A 401 2.48 -3.04 36.42
C THR A 401 3.66 -3.93 36.75
N TYR A 402 4.70 -3.85 35.92
CA TYR A 402 5.98 -4.52 36.10
C TYR A 402 7.06 -3.48 36.37
N ASP A 403 7.73 -3.55 37.51
CA ASP A 403 8.74 -2.55 37.91
C ASP A 403 10.07 -2.72 37.16
N LYS A 404 10.35 -3.93 36.66
CA LYS A 404 11.61 -4.29 35.99
C LYS A 404 11.36 -5.10 34.73
N GLU A 405 12.27 -4.94 33.78
CA GLU A 405 12.26 -5.68 32.51
C GLU A 405 12.31 -7.20 32.72
N ASP A 406 13.09 -7.68 33.70
CA ASP A 406 13.22 -9.11 34.01
C ASP A 406 11.95 -9.74 34.58
N ASP A 407 11.03 -8.90 35.10
CA ASP A 407 9.77 -9.34 35.69
C ASP A 407 8.62 -9.38 34.66
N VAL A 408 8.85 -8.84 33.45
CA VAL A 408 7.84 -8.77 32.39
C VAL A 408 7.56 -10.16 31.83
N PRO A 409 6.30 -10.63 31.89
CA PRO A 409 5.93 -11.91 31.32
C PRO A 409 5.89 -11.81 29.78
N GLU A 410 6.37 -12.88 29.16
CA GLU A 410 6.36 -13.07 27.72
C GLU A 410 5.91 -14.51 27.41
N VAL A 411 5.02 -14.65 26.43
CA VAL A 411 4.55 -15.95 25.97
C VAL A 411 4.42 -15.94 24.45
N GLY A 412 4.97 -16.95 23.78
CA GLY A 412 4.99 -16.98 22.33
C GLY A 412 5.65 -18.21 21.75
N VAL A 413 6.06 -18.08 20.49
CA VAL A 413 6.80 -19.09 19.75
C VAL A 413 8.17 -18.56 19.34
N MET A 414 9.19 -19.40 19.47
CA MET A 414 10.50 -19.17 18.86
C MET A 414 10.53 -19.89 17.52
N ILE A 415 10.81 -19.14 16.44
CA ILE A 415 10.89 -19.64 15.07
C ILE A 415 12.31 -19.47 14.54
N ARG A 416 12.65 -20.21 13.47
CA ARG A 416 14.00 -20.21 12.88
C ARG A 416 15.10 -20.44 13.93
N ALA A 417 14.79 -21.25 14.94
CA ALA A 417 15.66 -21.51 16.07
C ALA A 417 16.63 -22.65 15.76
N ASN A 418 17.89 -22.51 16.19
CA ASN A 418 18.85 -23.62 16.17
C ASN A 418 18.80 -24.43 17.48
N ALA A 419 19.49 -25.57 17.52
CA ALA A 419 19.37 -26.54 18.61
C ALA A 419 19.78 -25.99 19.99
N ASP A 420 20.77 -25.10 20.01
CA ASP A 420 21.32 -24.51 21.23
C ASP A 420 20.64 -23.18 21.61
N LEU A 421 19.65 -22.73 20.81
CA LEU A 421 18.91 -21.48 20.97
C LEU A 421 19.79 -20.22 21.01
N ASP A 422 20.94 -20.21 20.33
CA ASP A 422 21.75 -19.00 20.18
C ASP A 422 21.34 -18.14 18.96
N GLN A 423 20.53 -18.72 18.07
CA GLN A 423 19.91 -18.05 16.92
C GLN A 423 18.43 -18.41 16.88
N TYR A 424 17.56 -17.40 16.95
CA TYR A 424 16.12 -17.56 16.86
C TYR A 424 15.44 -16.21 16.56
N THR A 425 14.17 -16.26 16.16
CA THR A 425 13.27 -15.11 16.12
C THR A 425 12.09 -15.39 17.03
N THR A 426 11.71 -14.44 17.88
CA THR A 426 10.56 -14.60 18.77
C THR A 426 9.34 -13.91 18.18
N VAL A 427 8.20 -14.61 18.20
CA VAL A 427 6.87 -14.05 17.94
C VAL A 427 6.02 -14.28 19.18
N SER A 428 5.83 -13.24 19.98
CA SER A 428 5.28 -13.35 21.33
C SER A 428 4.34 -12.20 21.69
N LEU A 429 3.49 -12.47 22.69
CA LEU A 429 2.83 -11.46 23.50
C LEU A 429 3.75 -11.15 24.68
N ARG A 430 4.09 -9.87 24.86
CA ARG A 430 4.94 -9.38 25.94
C ARG A 430 4.30 -8.17 26.61
N MET A 431 4.30 -8.13 27.94
CA MET A 431 3.75 -6.99 28.68
C MET A 431 4.73 -5.80 28.71
N PRO A 432 4.28 -4.55 28.88
CA PRO A 432 5.19 -3.42 29.07
C PRO A 432 5.70 -3.34 30.52
N VAL A 433 6.96 -2.87 30.70
CA VAL A 433 7.43 -2.32 31.98
C VAL A 433 6.64 -1.04 32.31
N GLY A 434 6.32 -0.81 33.58
CA GLY A 434 5.58 0.36 34.05
C GLY A 434 4.05 0.22 34.03
N GLY A 435 3.52 -0.82 33.38
CA GLY A 435 2.07 -1.07 33.29
C GLY A 435 1.35 -0.20 32.25
N PRO A 436 0.02 0.01 32.37
CA PRO A 436 -0.79 0.72 31.37
C PRO A 436 -0.47 2.22 31.23
N GLU A 437 0.03 2.84 32.29
CA GLU A 437 0.53 4.21 32.20
C GLU A 437 1.93 4.14 31.62
N ALA A 438 2.00 4.27 30.28
CA ALA A 438 3.28 4.44 29.60
C ALA A 438 4.06 5.55 30.31
N SER A 439 5.20 5.23 30.91
CA SER A 439 6.08 6.27 31.41
C SER A 439 6.46 7.13 30.20
N PRO A 440 6.26 8.46 30.23
CA PRO A 440 6.54 9.34 29.09
C PRO A 440 7.99 9.27 28.58
N SER A 441 8.87 8.61 29.32
CA SER A 441 10.30 8.42 29.05
C SER A 441 10.70 7.00 28.65
N THR A 442 9.78 6.02 28.61
CA THR A 442 10.09 4.65 28.19
C THR A 442 9.49 4.38 26.81
N CYS A 443 10.36 4.36 25.79
CA CYS A 443 10.05 3.66 24.54
C CYS A 443 10.34 2.17 24.76
N GLN A 444 9.42 1.29 24.33
CA GLN A 444 9.81 -0.11 24.18
C GLN A 444 10.91 -0.18 23.12
N THR A 445 11.94 -0.98 23.37
CA THR A 445 12.93 -1.31 22.35
C THR A 445 12.23 -2.12 21.28
N GLU A 446 11.74 -1.47 20.22
CA GLU A 446 11.26 -2.19 19.05
C GLU A 446 12.41 -3.04 18.50
N THR A 447 12.14 -4.31 18.17
CA THR A 447 13.08 -5.19 17.47
C THR A 447 13.19 -4.85 15.99
N HIS A 448 12.40 -3.88 15.51
CA HIS A 448 12.60 -3.27 14.20
C HIS A 448 13.72 -2.22 14.29
N PRO A 449 14.50 -2.03 13.20
CA PRO A 449 15.46 -0.94 13.17
C PRO A 449 14.74 0.36 13.52
N GLN A 450 15.25 1.08 14.53
CA GLN A 450 14.70 2.37 14.93
C GLN A 450 14.50 3.21 13.68
N SER A 451 13.29 3.78 13.50
CA SER A 451 13.14 4.88 12.55
C SER A 451 14.25 5.87 12.88
N LYS A 452 15.06 6.25 11.90
CA LYS A 452 16.06 7.30 12.11
C LYS A 452 15.31 8.57 12.49
N SER A 453 15.11 8.82 13.78
CA SER A 453 14.94 10.18 14.26
C SER A 453 16.24 10.87 13.90
N SER A 454 16.15 11.77 12.92
CA SER A 454 17.32 12.50 12.46
C SER A 454 17.96 13.20 13.67
N PRO A 455 19.29 13.20 13.81
CA PRO A 455 19.95 13.94 14.87
C PRO A 455 19.50 15.40 14.78
N SER A 456 18.96 15.93 15.87
CA SER A 456 18.68 17.35 16.02
C SER A 456 19.87 18.15 15.47
N LEU A 457 19.64 18.96 14.45
CA LEU A 457 20.64 19.91 13.96
C LEU A 457 21.21 20.69 15.14
N PRO A 458 22.54 20.83 15.26
CA PRO A 458 23.12 21.57 16.37
C PRO A 458 22.66 23.03 16.26
N PRO A 459 22.23 23.65 17.37
CA PRO A 459 21.93 25.07 17.38
C PRO A 459 23.21 25.87 17.08
N PRO A 460 23.13 27.00 16.37
CA PRO A 460 24.30 27.85 16.14
C PRO A 460 24.93 28.29 17.48
N THR A 461 26.25 28.23 17.52
CA THR A 461 27.11 28.37 18.69
C THR A 461 27.06 29.74 19.38
N ALA A 462 26.70 29.67 20.67
CA ALA A 462 27.36 30.24 21.87
C ALA A 462 27.37 31.75 22.19
N ALA A 463 26.71 32.09 23.32
CA ALA A 463 27.22 32.89 24.45
C ALA A 463 26.41 32.55 25.74
N PRO A 464 26.96 32.70 26.97
CA PRO A 464 27.09 31.58 27.91
C PRO A 464 26.07 31.50 29.07
N SER A 465 25.88 30.25 29.52
CA SER A 465 25.60 29.74 30.88
C SER A 465 24.50 30.38 31.73
N ALA A 466 23.47 29.60 32.09
CA ALA A 466 23.45 28.90 33.39
C ALA A 466 22.14 28.09 33.62
N THR A 467 22.33 26.89 34.18
CA THR A 467 21.42 26.12 35.07
C THR A 467 20.26 25.29 34.49
N SER A 468 20.32 24.02 34.87
CA SER A 468 19.37 22.91 34.70
C SER A 468 17.90 23.25 35.03
N CYS A 469 16.98 22.82 34.17
CA CYS A 469 15.56 22.70 34.52
C CYS A 469 15.19 21.22 34.65
N ALA A 470 14.99 20.78 35.89
CA ALA A 470 14.25 19.58 36.24
C ALA A 470 12.75 19.86 36.11
N CYS A 471 12.00 18.95 35.49
CA CYS A 471 10.53 19.01 35.46
C CYS A 471 9.98 18.63 36.84
N ALA A 472 9.30 19.57 37.48
CA ALA A 472 8.66 19.39 38.78
C ALA A 472 7.24 18.81 38.64
N SER A 473 6.96 17.73 39.36
CA SER A 473 5.62 17.19 39.59
C SER A 473 4.86 18.07 40.60
N PRO A 474 3.53 18.27 40.47
CA PRO A 474 2.77 19.01 41.46
C PRO A 474 2.18 18.08 42.54
N THR A 475 2.33 18.48 43.81
CA THR A 475 1.50 17.98 44.92
C THR A 475 0.82 19.15 45.66
N PRO A 476 -0.37 18.94 46.27
CA PRO A 476 -1.32 20.00 46.58
C PRO A 476 -1.37 20.40 48.07
N SER A 477 -1.69 21.67 48.35
CA SER A 477 -2.33 22.24 49.58
C SER A 477 -2.19 23.78 49.51
N GLY A 478 -3.07 24.65 49.99
CA GLY A 478 -4.35 24.57 50.69
C GLY A 478 -4.63 25.94 51.32
N SER A 479 -5.85 26.49 51.08
CA SER A 479 -6.54 27.54 51.88
C SER A 479 -5.95 28.98 51.87
N THR A 480 -6.65 30.12 51.93
CA THR A 480 -8.03 30.51 52.34
C THR A 480 -8.35 31.94 51.84
N THR A 481 -9.53 32.14 51.21
CA THR A 481 -10.58 33.22 51.29
C THR A 481 -10.27 34.74 51.50
N PRO A 482 -11.13 35.72 51.08
CA PRO A 482 -12.62 35.71 51.15
C PRO A 482 -13.47 36.26 49.95
N ILE A 483 -14.67 35.65 49.79
CA ILE A 483 -16.07 36.17 49.63
C ILE A 483 -16.30 37.43 48.72
N VAL A 484 -17.16 37.44 47.68
CA VAL A 484 -18.65 37.55 47.62
C VAL A 484 -19.12 37.13 46.18
N LYS A 485 -19.88 36.02 45.97
CA LYS A 485 -21.36 35.87 45.73
C LYS A 485 -21.95 36.76 44.59
N CYS A 486 -22.71 36.28 43.58
CA CYS A 486 -23.92 35.44 43.65
C CYS A 486 -24.37 34.88 42.27
N THR A 487 -24.83 33.61 42.29
CA THR A 487 -26.05 33.01 41.68
C THR A 487 -26.25 33.00 40.14
N GLY A 488 -26.72 31.93 39.49
CA GLY A 488 -27.34 30.71 40.02
C GLY A 488 -27.60 29.65 38.94
N ARG A 489 -27.62 28.40 39.41
CA ARG A 489 -28.06 27.17 38.74
C ARG A 489 -29.58 27.02 38.97
N PRO A 490 -30.27 26.06 38.32
CA PRO A 490 -30.49 24.81 39.06
C PRO A 490 -30.39 23.53 38.21
N THR A 491 -29.98 22.47 38.91
CA THR A 491 -30.01 21.04 38.51
C THR A 491 -31.16 20.32 39.26
N PRO A 492 -31.26 18.98 39.29
CA PRO A 492 -32.18 18.15 38.51
C PRO A 492 -33.16 17.36 39.42
N ARG A 493 -34.03 16.50 38.84
CA ARG A 493 -34.62 15.34 39.55
C ARG A 493 -35.14 14.28 38.57
N THR A 494 -34.71 13.04 38.79
CA THR A 494 -35.19 11.72 38.30
C THR A 494 -36.50 11.29 39.04
N PRO A 495 -37.06 10.08 38.85
CA PRO A 495 -37.17 9.14 37.70
C PRO A 495 -38.63 8.63 37.47
N ALA A 496 -38.88 7.79 36.44
CA ALA A 496 -39.62 6.50 36.53
C ALA A 496 -40.38 6.06 35.25
N THR A 497 -40.37 4.73 35.05
CA THR A 497 -41.37 3.83 34.43
C THR A 497 -41.47 3.60 32.91
N THR A 498 -41.69 2.30 32.65
CA THR A 498 -41.63 1.42 31.46
C THR A 498 -42.89 1.52 30.54
N PRO A 499 -43.06 0.67 29.50
CA PRO A 499 -43.25 0.97 28.06
C PRO A 499 -44.75 0.81 27.65
N PRO A 500 -45.19 0.35 26.45
CA PRO A 500 -44.63 0.21 25.09
C PRO A 500 -45.56 0.80 23.98
N ALA A 501 -45.19 0.67 22.70
CA ALA A 501 -46.08 0.25 21.58
C ALA A 501 -45.58 0.74 20.20
N ALA A 502 -45.38 -0.20 19.28
CA ALA A 502 -45.65 0.01 17.85
C ALA A 502 -47.18 -0.01 17.64
N PRO A 503 -47.76 0.56 16.55
CA PRO A 503 -47.86 -0.24 15.32
C PRO A 503 -47.98 0.55 13.99
N CYS A 504 -47.89 -0.20 12.88
CA CYS A 504 -48.60 -0.09 11.58
C CYS A 504 -48.62 1.28 10.84
N GLY A 505 -48.51 1.36 9.52
CA GLY A 505 -48.69 0.39 8.44
C GLY A 505 -49.31 1.10 7.21
N SER A 506 -49.27 0.44 6.05
CA SER A 506 -50.06 0.68 4.82
C SER A 506 -49.74 1.93 3.98
N ARG A 507 -49.92 1.99 2.65
CA ARG A 507 -49.91 1.08 1.47
C ARG A 507 -50.48 1.94 0.31
N CYS A 508 -50.08 1.65 -0.93
CA CYS A 508 -50.79 1.93 -2.20
C CYS A 508 -50.81 3.41 -2.67
N CYS A 509 -50.72 3.81 -3.95
CA CYS A 509 -51.18 3.29 -5.25
C CYS A 509 -50.31 3.95 -6.37
N THR A 510 -49.73 3.24 -7.34
CA THR A 510 -50.22 2.86 -8.70
C THR A 510 -50.36 3.95 -9.78
N SER A 511 -50.10 3.50 -11.02
CA SER A 511 -50.35 4.08 -12.37
C SER A 511 -49.26 4.97 -12.95
N ALA A 512 -48.95 5.00 -14.24
CA ALA A 512 -49.16 4.12 -15.40
C ALA A 512 -48.29 4.71 -16.54
N ALA A 513 -47.79 3.89 -17.46
CA ALA A 513 -47.11 4.30 -18.71
C ALA A 513 -48.12 4.92 -19.72
N PRO A 514 -47.69 5.60 -20.82
CA PRO A 514 -47.14 4.89 -21.99
C PRO A 514 -46.09 5.65 -22.85
N SER A 515 -45.37 4.91 -23.70
CA SER A 515 -44.57 5.40 -24.85
C SER A 515 -45.45 5.91 -26.00
N PRO A 516 -44.86 6.64 -26.97
CA PRO A 516 -44.69 6.05 -28.31
C PRO A 516 -43.37 6.45 -29.04
N ALA A 517 -42.98 5.65 -30.04
CA ALA A 517 -41.91 5.90 -31.04
C ALA A 517 -42.52 6.46 -32.36
N PRO A 518 -41.85 6.51 -33.54
CA PRO A 518 -40.49 6.94 -33.95
C PRO A 518 -40.51 8.00 -35.10
N SER A 519 -39.40 8.65 -35.47
CA SER A 519 -39.25 9.23 -36.84
C SER A 519 -37.81 9.53 -37.30
N ALA A 520 -37.45 8.88 -38.42
CA ALA A 520 -36.75 9.35 -39.63
C ALA A 520 -35.52 10.30 -39.59
N ALA A 521 -34.50 9.87 -40.34
CA ALA A 521 -33.32 10.62 -40.80
C ALA A 521 -33.66 11.76 -41.81
N PRO A 522 -32.69 12.66 -42.09
CA PRO A 522 -31.97 12.53 -43.36
C PRO A 522 -30.45 12.86 -43.32
N ARG A 523 -29.66 12.16 -44.14
CA ARG A 523 -28.40 12.60 -44.80
C ARG A 523 -28.78 13.19 -46.19
N PRO A 524 -27.94 13.88 -47.00
CA PRO A 524 -26.45 13.85 -47.04
C PRO A 524 -25.76 15.20 -47.37
N CYS A 525 -24.42 15.22 -47.35
CA CYS A 525 -23.60 15.94 -48.35
C CYS A 525 -22.16 15.37 -48.38
N THR A 526 -21.69 15.13 -49.61
CA THR A 526 -20.43 14.49 -50.02
C THR A 526 -19.49 15.50 -50.67
N ALA A 527 -18.18 15.39 -50.45
CA ALA A 527 -17.09 15.70 -51.40
C ALA A 527 -15.75 15.24 -50.76
N ALA A 528 -15.11 14.16 -51.20
CA ALA A 528 -14.25 13.99 -52.38
C ALA A 528 -12.80 14.49 -52.19
N ARG A 529 -11.86 13.53 -52.23
CA ARG A 529 -10.40 13.67 -52.28
C ARG A 529 -9.91 14.37 -53.57
N PRO A 530 -8.62 14.73 -53.64
CA PRO A 530 -7.69 13.90 -54.42
C PRO A 530 -6.30 13.67 -53.78
N SER A 531 -5.69 12.54 -54.11
CA SER A 531 -4.22 12.28 -54.05
C SER A 531 -3.69 12.33 -55.51
N PRO A 532 -2.37 12.50 -55.80
CA PRO A 532 -1.38 11.41 -55.61
C PRO A 532 0.09 11.81 -55.30
N LEU A 533 0.81 10.82 -54.76
CA LEU A 533 2.24 10.41 -54.79
C LEU A 533 3.22 11.07 -55.80
N PRO A 534 4.58 11.03 -55.62
CA PRO A 534 5.36 9.78 -55.45
C PRO A 534 6.65 9.77 -54.59
N HIS A 535 7.10 8.54 -54.30
CA HIS A 535 8.44 8.14 -53.80
C HIS A 535 9.58 8.47 -54.78
N PRO A 536 10.84 8.39 -54.32
CA PRO A 536 11.70 7.32 -54.85
C PRO A 536 12.57 6.59 -53.79
N THR A 537 13.31 5.63 -54.33
CA THR A 537 13.91 4.39 -53.81
C THR A 537 15.37 4.47 -53.33
N ALA A 538 15.72 3.52 -52.44
CA ALA A 538 16.95 2.69 -52.36
C ALA A 538 18.38 3.30 -52.29
N SER A 539 19.18 2.85 -51.31
CA SER A 539 20.35 1.97 -51.56
C SER A 539 21.15 1.61 -50.28
N SER A 540 21.72 0.41 -50.33
CA SER A 540 22.66 -0.31 -49.44
C SER A 540 24.00 0.38 -49.11
N SER A 541 24.64 0.02 -47.98
CA SER A 541 25.89 -0.80 -47.91
C SER A 541 26.82 -0.51 -46.69
N THR A 542 27.13 -1.59 -45.95
CA THR A 542 28.45 -2.04 -45.40
C THR A 542 29.38 -1.18 -44.50
N SER A 543 29.80 -1.86 -43.40
CA SER A 543 31.14 -1.92 -42.74
C SER A 543 31.71 -0.62 -42.13
N SER A 544 32.16 -0.58 -40.87
CA SER A 544 33.34 -1.27 -40.35
C SER A 544 33.69 -0.72 -38.95
N SER A 545 34.42 -1.55 -38.20
CA SER A 545 35.02 -1.39 -36.88
C SER A 545 36.21 -0.42 -36.82
N THR A 546 36.36 0.31 -35.69
CA THR A 546 37.62 0.67 -34.97
C THR A 546 37.21 1.51 -33.75
N THR A 547 37.33 1.10 -32.49
CA THR A 547 38.53 0.97 -31.63
C THR A 547 39.44 2.21 -31.64
N ALA A 548 39.31 3.06 -30.62
CA ALA A 548 40.41 3.88 -30.12
C ALA A 548 40.16 4.30 -28.65
N CYS A 549 41.06 3.83 -27.79
CA CYS A 549 41.25 4.29 -26.41
C CYS A 549 41.65 5.76 -26.35
N TRP A 550 41.15 6.51 -25.35
CA TRP A 550 41.91 7.58 -24.71
C TRP A 550 41.63 7.59 -23.19
N ARG A 551 42.68 7.33 -22.40
CA ARG A 551 42.79 7.67 -20.98
C ARG A 551 43.20 9.14 -20.87
N SER A 552 42.60 9.91 -19.96
CA SER A 552 43.20 10.26 -18.66
C SER A 552 42.63 11.54 -18.06
N SER A 553 42.22 11.42 -16.79
CA SER A 553 42.34 12.39 -15.70
C SER A 553 41.69 13.77 -15.83
N ARG A 554 40.75 14.05 -14.90
CA ARG A 554 41.06 14.94 -13.77
C ARG A 554 40.04 14.76 -12.63
N THR A 555 40.62 14.57 -11.47
CA THR A 555 40.10 14.64 -10.11
C THR A 555 39.49 16.02 -9.79
N ARG A 556 38.40 16.03 -9.02
CA ARG A 556 38.25 16.94 -7.86
C ARG A 556 37.18 16.42 -6.91
N ALA A 557 37.66 16.10 -5.70
CA ALA A 557 36.88 15.90 -4.50
C ALA A 557 36.32 17.22 -3.95
N TRP A 558 35.42 17.09 -2.96
CA TRP A 558 35.17 17.88 -1.73
C TRP A 558 33.66 17.81 -1.46
N ARG A 559 33.21 17.02 -0.46
CA ARG A 559 32.83 17.47 0.91
C ARG A 559 31.90 18.69 0.84
N ARG A 560 30.64 18.65 1.27
CA ARG A 560 30.03 18.11 2.50
C ARG A 560 28.66 17.50 2.23
#